data_AF-W8Z0M1-F1
#
_entry.id   AF-W8Z0M1-F1
#
_cell.length_a   1.000
_cell.length_b   1.000
_cell.length_c   1.000
_cell.angle_alpha   90.00
_cell.angle_beta   90.00
_cell.angle_gamma   90.00
#
_symmetry.space_group_name_H-M   'P 1'
#
loop_
_entity.id
_entity.type
_entity.pdbx_description
1 polymer ?
#
loop_
_entity_poly.entity_id
_entity_poly.type
_entity_poly.pdbx_seq_one_letter_code
_entity_poly.pdbx_strand_id
1 'polypeptide(L)' 'MGPEEVLVELMYDDNYGFSAEVEVNGRQQILIQANLIEALRLLLDREYNVNSFAARLQLELDDEEGIYALAKFNNSDE' A
#
# COMPACT_ATOMS: atom_id res chain seq x y z
N MET A 1 19.50 2.70 -10.92
CA MET A 1 18.41 1.90 -10.34
C MET A 1 17.11 2.47 -10.83
N GLY A 2 16.46 1.75 -11.74
CA GLY A 2 15.09 2.00 -12.16
C GLY A 2 14.07 1.19 -11.34
N PRO A 3 12.78 1.55 -11.38
CA PRO A 3 11.72 0.80 -10.70
C PRO A 3 11.66 -0.69 -11.07
N GLU A 4 12.04 -1.03 -12.30
CA GLU A 4 12.09 -2.38 -12.83
C GLU A 4 13.11 -3.30 -12.15
N GLU A 5 14.05 -2.73 -11.40
CA GLU A 5 15.06 -3.47 -10.62
C GLU A 5 14.56 -3.78 -9.19
N VAL A 6 13.31 -3.43 -8.86
CA VAL A 6 12.68 -3.66 -7.56
C VAL A 6 11.64 -4.77 -7.68
N LEU A 7 11.82 -5.85 -6.92
CA LEU A 7 10.80 -6.88 -6.76
C LEU A 7 10.00 -6.61 -5.50
N VAL A 8 8.67 -6.75 -5.59
CA VAL A 8 7.76 -6.55 -4.46
C VAL A 8 6.76 -7.71 -4.44
N GLU A 9 6.63 -8.35 -3.28
CA GLU A 9 5.61 -9.37 -3.02
C GLU A 9 4.77 -8.92 -1.83
N LEU A 10 3.44 -8.83 -2.02
CA LEU A 10 2.51 -8.51 -0.95
C LEU A 10 2.21 -9.77 -0.14
N MET A 11 2.16 -9.64 1.18
CA MET A 11 1.95 -10.74 2.09
C MET A 11 0.91 -10.40 3.17
N TYR A 12 0.19 -11.42 3.63
CA TYR A 12 -0.61 -11.36 4.84
C TYR A 12 -0.30 -12.58 5.69
N ASP A 13 0.13 -12.35 6.94
CA ASP A 13 0.39 -13.42 7.90
C ASP A 13 0.09 -12.97 9.35
N ASP A 14 0.14 -13.91 10.29
CA ASP A 14 -0.18 -13.66 11.69
C ASP A 14 0.91 -12.87 12.45
N ASN A 15 2.12 -12.76 11.91
CA ASN A 15 3.24 -12.05 12.54
C ASN A 15 3.27 -10.57 12.17
N TYR A 16 3.07 -10.27 10.88
CA TYR A 16 3.21 -8.93 10.30
C TYR A 16 1.89 -8.31 9.85
N GLY A 17 0.81 -9.10 9.76
CA GLY A 17 -0.43 -8.68 9.11
C GLY A 17 -0.16 -8.38 7.64
N PHE A 18 -0.80 -7.34 7.11
CA PHE A 18 -0.49 -6.85 5.77
C PHE A 18 0.93 -6.31 5.71
N SER A 19 1.73 -6.84 4.80
CA SER A 19 3.12 -6.44 4.60
C SER A 19 3.54 -6.61 3.14
N ALA A 20 4.76 -6.18 2.83
CA ALA A 20 5.39 -6.48 1.56
C ALA A 20 6.86 -6.86 1.77
N GLU A 21 7.30 -7.91 1.11
CA GLU A 21 8.71 -8.19 0.93
C GLU A 21 9.21 -7.43 -0.30
N VAL A 22 10.29 -6.67 -0.12
CA VAL A 22 10.91 -5.88 -1.19
C VAL A 22 12.35 -6.36 -1.36
N GLU A 23 12.72 -6.73 -2.58
CA GLU A 23 14.09 -7.09 -2.94
C GLU A 23 14.67 -6.10 -3.96
N VAL A 24 15.86 -5.57 -3.65
CA VAL A 24 16.64 -4.72 -4.55
C VAL A 24 18.12 -5.08 -4.46
N ASN A 25 18.76 -5.42 -5.58
CA ASN A 25 20.17 -5.82 -5.63
C ASN A 25 20.54 -6.91 -4.60
N GLY A 26 19.68 -7.91 -4.44
CA GLY A 26 19.87 -8.99 -3.46
C GLY A 26 19.75 -8.57 -2.00
N ARG A 27 19.24 -7.36 -1.72
CA ARG A 27 18.87 -6.93 -0.37
C ARG A 27 17.37 -7.01 -0.21
N GLN A 28 16.94 -7.76 0.80
CA GLN A 28 15.54 -7.91 1.15
C GLN A 28 15.16 -7.03 2.35
N GLN A 29 13.95 -6.49 2.32
CA GLN A 29 13.35 -5.72 3.40
C GLN A 29 11.86 -6.02 3.49
N ILE A 30 11.35 -6.20 4.72
CA ILE A 30 9.92 -6.24 4.98
C ILE A 30 9.39 -4.83 5.26
N LEU A 31 8.36 -4.43 4.55
CA LEU A 31 7.55 -3.24 4.80
C LEU A 31 6.27 -3.66 5.50
N ILE A 32 6.01 -3.09 6.67
CA ILE A 32 4.79 -3.38 7.43
C ILE A 32 3.61 -2.55 6.93
N GLN A 33 2.40 -2.88 7.38
CA GLN A 33 1.16 -2.18 7.01
C GLN A 33 1.27 -0.64 7.07
N ALA A 34 1.95 -0.09 8.08
CA ALA A 34 2.15 1.35 8.19
C ALA A 34 2.93 1.94 6.99
N ASN A 35 3.96 1.24 6.49
CA ASN A 35 4.70 1.65 5.30
C ASN A 35 3.83 1.57 4.04
N LEU A 36 2.97 0.54 3.93
CA LEU A 36 2.04 0.42 2.80
C LEU A 36 1.03 1.57 2.78
N ILE A 37 0.47 1.93 3.93
CA ILE A 37 -0.45 3.07 4.07
C ILE A 37 0.24 4.40 3.71
N GLU A 38 1.49 4.60 4.16
CA GLU A 38 2.30 5.77 3.79
C GLU A 38 2.50 5.87 2.27
N ALA A 39 2.85 4.74 1.63
CA ALA A 39 3.05 4.69 0.18
C ALA A 39 1.76 4.98 -0.61
N LEU A 40 0.62 4.45 -0.15
CA LEU A 40 -0.70 4.74 -0.74
C LEU A 40 -1.09 6.22 -0.58
N ARG A 41 -0.78 6.85 0.56
CA ARG A 41 -1.00 8.29 0.73
C ARG A 41 -0.16 9.11 -0.24
N LEU A 42 1.11 8.73 -0.41
CA LEU A 42 2.01 9.36 -1.37
C LEU A 42 1.46 9.22 -2.81
N LEU A 43 0.92 8.05 -3.15
CA LEU A 43 0.27 7.81 -4.44
C LEU A 43 -0.94 8.75 -4.64
N LEU A 44 -1.82 8.85 -3.65
CA LEU A 44 -2.99 9.73 -3.70
C LEU A 44 -2.60 11.21 -3.87
N ASP A 45 -1.59 11.67 -3.13
CA ASP A 45 -1.12 13.06 -3.23
C ASP A 45 -0.45 13.34 -4.59
N ARG A 46 0.37 12.42 -5.12
CA ARG A 46 1.19 12.66 -6.33
C ARG A 46 0.46 12.40 -7.64
N GLU A 47 -0.29 11.32 -7.73
CA GLU A 47 -0.91 10.89 -8.98
C GLU A 47 -2.37 11.36 -9.10
N TYR A 48 -3.06 11.53 -7.97
CA TYR A 48 -4.48 11.92 -7.94
C TYR A 48 -4.70 13.35 -7.45
N ASN A 49 -3.69 14.00 -6.86
CA ASN A 49 -3.76 15.37 -6.32
C ASN A 49 -4.95 15.57 -5.37
N VAL A 50 -5.24 14.56 -4.55
CA VAL A 50 -6.28 14.58 -3.50
C VAL A 50 -5.62 14.63 -2.12
N ASN A 51 -6.26 15.24 -1.14
CA ASN A 51 -5.77 15.21 0.24
C ASN A 51 -5.79 13.77 0.77
N SER A 52 -4.63 13.12 0.79
CA SER A 52 -4.48 11.72 1.22
C SER A 52 -4.90 11.46 2.67
N PHE A 53 -4.89 12.48 3.54
CA PHE A 53 -5.36 12.37 4.92
C PHE A 53 -6.88 12.51 5.07
N ALA A 54 -7.59 12.99 4.04
CA ALA A 54 -9.05 12.98 4.01
C ALA A 54 -9.62 11.60 3.60
N ALA A 55 -8.79 10.73 3.04
CA ALA A 55 -9.16 9.38 2.67
C ALA A 55 -9.05 8.41 3.86
N ARG A 56 -10.09 7.59 4.07
CA ARG A 56 -9.96 6.38 4.87
C ARG A 56 -9.40 5.27 3.98
N LEU A 57 -8.18 4.84 4.28
CA LEU A 57 -7.53 3.71 3.63
C LEU A 57 -7.77 2.42 4.42
N GLN A 58 -8.10 1.34 3.72
CA GLN A 58 -8.25 0.00 4.29
C GLN A 58 -7.60 -1.01 3.34
N LEU A 59 -6.76 -1.89 3.89
CA LEU A 59 -6.24 -3.05 3.17
C LEU A 59 -7.20 -4.22 3.38
N GLU A 60 -7.47 -4.94 2.30
CA GLU A 60 -8.30 -6.14 2.32
C GLU A 60 -7.55 -7.27 1.61
N LEU A 61 -7.79 -8.51 2.06
CA LEU A 61 -7.34 -9.73 1.42
C LEU A 61 -8.58 -10.41 0.85
N ASP A 62 -8.52 -10.72 -0.43
CA ASP A 62 -9.55 -11.46 -1.15
C ASP A 62 -8.92 -12.66 -1.85
N ASP A 63 -9.68 -13.76 -1.91
CA ASP A 63 -9.17 -15.04 -2.41
C ASP A 63 -8.96 -15.04 -3.94
N GLU A 64 -9.65 -14.17 -4.68
CA GLU A 64 -9.53 -14.04 -6.14
C GLU A 64 -8.62 -12.87 -6.54
N GLU A 65 -8.79 -11.72 -5.90
CA GLU A 65 -8.08 -10.48 -6.24
C GLU A 65 -6.75 -10.30 -5.48
N GLY A 66 -6.50 -11.12 -4.45
CA GLY A 66 -5.35 -10.98 -3.58
C GLY A 66 -5.47 -9.77 -2.64
N ILE A 67 -4.33 -9.11 -2.35
CA ILE A 67 -4.31 -7.95 -1.45
C ILE A 67 -4.55 -6.66 -2.24
N TYR A 68 -5.56 -5.90 -1.84
CA TYR A 68 -5.85 -4.60 -2.41
C TYR A 68 -6.19 -3.54 -1.35
N ALA A 69 -6.26 -2.29 -1.79
CA ALA A 69 -6.57 -1.15 -0.94
C ALA A 69 -7.84 -0.43 -1.39
N LEU A 70 -8.73 -0.14 -0.45
CA LEU A 70 -9.90 0.72 -0.65
C LEU A 70 -9.61 2.12 -0.08
N ALA A 71 -9.85 3.16 -0.88
CA ALA A 71 -9.81 4.55 -0.47
C ALA A 71 -11.23 5.13 -0.45
N LYS A 72 -11.74 5.46 0.74
CA LYS A 72 -13.06 6.10 0.91
C LYS A 72 -12.89 7.58 1.27
N PHE A 73 -13.43 8.45 0.44
CA PHE A 73 -13.46 9.90 0.67
C PHE A 73 -14.82 10.27 1.25
N ASN A 74 -14.85 10.93 2.40
CA ASN A 74 -16.08 11.51 2.91
C ASN A 74 -16.34 12.81 2.15
N ASN A 75 -17.33 12.81 1.26
CA ASN A 75 -17.89 14.05 0.75
C ASN A 75 -18.75 14.64 1.86
N SER A 76 -18.22 15.63 2.59
CA SER A 76 -18.97 16.39 3.60
C SER A 76 -19.83 17.50 2.98
N ASP A 77 -20.32 17.29 1.75
CA ASP A 77 -21.17 18.22 1.01
C ASP A 77 -22.52 17.54 0.72
N GLU A 78 -23.27 17.20 1.76
CA GLU A 78 -24.75 17.08 1.75
C GLU A 78 -25.34 17.73 3.00
#